data_AF-A0A0P9EU66-F1
#
_entry.id   AF-A0A0P9EU66-F1
#
_cell.length_a   1.000
_cell.length_b   1.000
_cell.length_c   1.000
_cell.angle_alpha   90.00
_cell.angle_beta   90.00
_cell.angle_gamma   90.00
#
_symmetry.space_group_name_H-M   'P 1'
#
loop_
_entity.id
_entity.type
_entity.pdbx_description
1 polymer ?
#
loop_
_entity_poly.entity_id
_entity_poly.type
_entity_poly.pdbx_seq_one_letter_code
_entity_poly.pdbx_strand_id
1 'polypeptide(L)'
;MKWEFAKTWLIVAFLFLDCILGWQVYTQRQAQVAYVESYSDLLANTKTLLSEHGLSLDTTVPQSHTPMSVLKGSFAQPSLNQLVASSFPGATQVHIDTTAGDAKLPSGTIQITDLGSWSVNYSAPILRNYKTPNDILKIVWKGSQYVPDNVTSGQATDKSGLKQYNFIQKYQSYLIFDASVVVEANSSSVASFQQTAVTNLQTVGNAKPTISALDALDSLANSVDQMMANPGGQILSIQLGYAQKVAGDTAPDTSNPSANYWFPVWRIVTKGTVYFVNAFTGEVNVPLK
;
A
#
# COMPACT_ATOMS: atom_id res chain seq x y z
N MET A 1 -69.76 -3.09 35.39
CA MET A 1 -68.52 -2.34 35.07
C MET A 1 -68.27 -2.46 33.57
N LYS A 2 -68.19 -1.35 32.82
CA LYS A 2 -68.19 -1.36 31.35
C LYS A 2 -66.80 -1.68 30.76
N TRP A 3 -66.41 -2.95 30.84
CA TRP A 3 -65.11 -3.48 30.40
C TRP A 3 -64.78 -3.25 28.92
N GLU A 4 -65.80 -3.19 28.06
CA GLU A 4 -65.59 -2.96 26.62
C GLU A 4 -65.10 -1.54 26.31
N PHE A 5 -65.53 -0.54 27.07
CA PHE A 5 -65.03 0.84 26.89
C PHE A 5 -63.55 0.96 27.28
N ALA A 6 -63.11 0.26 28.33
CA ALA A 6 -61.71 0.28 28.76
C ALA A 6 -60.76 -0.31 27.70
N LYS A 7 -61.19 -1.36 26.98
CA LYS A 7 -60.41 -1.96 25.88
C LYS A 7 -60.21 -1.00 24.72
N THR A 8 -61.26 -0.30 24.30
CA THR A 8 -61.16 0.67 23.20
C THR A 8 -60.22 1.81 23.56
N TRP A 9 -60.30 2.32 24.79
CA TRP A 9 -59.39 3.36 25.26
C TRP A 9 -57.92 2.91 25.30
N LEU A 10 -57.66 1.66 25.66
CA LEU A 10 -56.30 1.10 25.69
C LEU A 10 -55.72 0.95 24.27
N ILE A 11 -56.51 0.50 23.31
CA ILE A 11 -56.10 0.39 21.89
C ILE A 11 -55.79 1.77 21.30
N VAL A 12 -56.64 2.77 21.58
CA VAL A 12 -56.43 4.14 21.10
C VAL A 12 -55.19 4.77 21.74
N ALA A 13 -54.97 4.55 23.03
CA ALA A 13 -53.77 5.03 23.72
C ALA A 13 -52.49 4.38 23.16
N PHE A 14 -52.54 3.09 22.84
CA PHE A 14 -51.41 2.38 22.25
C PHE A 14 -51.10 2.90 20.84
N LEU A 15 -52.12 3.12 20.01
CA LEU A 15 -51.95 3.67 18.67
C LEU A 15 -51.37 5.09 18.69
N PHE A 16 -51.83 5.92 19.65
CA PHE A 16 -51.28 7.26 19.84
C PHE A 16 -49.80 7.23 20.26
N LEU A 17 -49.43 6.30 21.13
CA LEU A 17 -48.05 6.09 21.57
C LEU A 17 -47.16 5.59 20.42
N ASP A 18 -47.65 4.67 19.59
CA ASP A 18 -46.96 4.20 18.38
C ASP A 18 -46.77 5.32 17.34
N CYS A 19 -47.75 6.21 17.17
CA CYS A 19 -47.62 7.39 16.30
C CYS A 19 -46.54 8.36 16.80
N ILE A 20 -46.47 8.61 18.12
CA ILE A 20 -45.44 9.45 18.72
C ILE A 20 -44.05 8.82 18.55
N LEU A 21 -43.92 7.52 18.80
CA LEU A 21 -42.67 6.78 18.57
C LEU A 21 -42.24 6.83 17.11
N GLY A 22 -43.17 6.64 16.17
CA GLY A 22 -42.90 6.75 14.74
C GLY A 22 -42.40 8.14 14.34
N TRP A 23 -43.03 9.19 14.87
CA TRP A 23 -42.60 10.58 14.64
C TRP A 23 -41.21 10.85 15.22
N GLN A 24 -40.92 10.40 16.44
CA GLN A 24 -39.59 10.55 17.06
C GLN A 24 -38.50 9.82 16.27
N VAL A 25 -38.77 8.61 15.79
CA VAL A 25 -37.81 7.86 14.96
C VAL A 25 -37.57 8.58 13.64
N TYR A 26 -38.61 9.16 13.04
CA TYR A 26 -38.48 9.93 11.80
C TYR A 26 -37.64 11.19 11.99
N THR A 27 -37.87 11.97 13.06
CA THR A 27 -37.09 13.19 13.34
C THR A 27 -35.65 12.88 13.74
N GLN A 28 -35.40 11.81 14.52
CA GLN A 28 -34.05 11.36 14.84
C GLN A 28 -33.28 10.93 13.59
N ARG A 29 -33.93 10.21 12.66
CA ARG A 29 -33.30 9.84 11.38
C ARG A 29 -32.98 11.06 10.52
N GLN A 30 -33.86 12.08 10.47
CA GLN A 30 -33.55 13.32 9.75
C GLN A 30 -32.43 14.13 10.41
N ALA A 31 -32.40 14.21 11.74
CA ALA A 31 -31.33 14.90 12.46
C ALA A 31 -29.96 14.24 12.25
N GLN A 32 -29.92 12.90 12.15
CA GLN A 32 -28.70 12.17 11.80
C GLN A 32 -28.25 12.37 10.34
N VAL A 33 -29.16 12.73 9.43
CA VAL A 33 -28.83 13.09 8.03
C VAL A 33 -28.35 14.55 7.91
N ALA A 34 -28.65 15.40 8.89
CA ALA A 34 -28.39 16.84 8.83
C ALA A 34 -27.00 17.29 9.34
N TYR A 35 -26.20 16.40 9.93
CA TYR A 35 -24.83 16.71 10.35
C TYR A 35 -23.85 15.68 9.82
N VAL A 36 -23.76 15.59 8.49
CA VAL A 36 -22.55 15.06 7.85
C VAL A 36 -21.67 16.28 7.62
N GLU A 37 -20.61 16.40 8.42
CA GLU A 37 -19.62 17.46 8.26
C GLU A 37 -19.12 17.49 6.82
N SER A 38 -19.04 18.68 6.22
CA SER A 38 -18.70 18.78 4.81
C SER A 38 -17.25 18.32 4.60
N TYR A 39 -16.94 17.71 3.44
CA TYR A 39 -15.57 17.27 3.16
C TYR A 39 -14.55 18.41 3.28
N SER A 40 -14.93 19.65 2.94
CA SER A 40 -14.07 20.82 3.13
C SER A 40 -13.77 21.12 4.58
N ASP A 41 -14.76 20.95 5.47
CA ASP A 41 -14.58 21.18 6.91
C ASP A 41 -13.71 20.07 7.51
N LEU A 42 -13.99 18.81 7.17
CA LEU A 42 -13.16 17.67 7.57
C LEU A 42 -11.70 17.84 7.09
N LEU A 43 -11.48 18.23 5.83
CA LEU A 43 -10.14 18.48 5.30
C LEU A 43 -9.45 19.66 6.02
N ALA A 44 -10.19 20.70 6.40
CA ALA A 44 -9.66 21.84 7.15
C ALA A 44 -9.25 21.43 8.57
N ASN A 45 -10.06 20.59 9.22
CA ASN A 45 -9.76 20.04 10.55
C ASN A 45 -8.53 19.13 10.49
N THR A 46 -8.46 18.19 9.53
CA THR A 46 -7.28 17.34 9.33
C THR A 46 -6.03 18.15 9.02
N LYS A 47 -6.11 19.22 8.21
CA LYS A 47 -4.97 20.12 7.96
C LYS A 47 -4.51 20.83 9.24
N THR A 48 -5.44 21.28 10.07
CA THR A 48 -5.15 21.90 11.36
C THR A 48 -4.44 20.90 12.26
N LEU A 49 -5.00 19.70 12.43
CA LEU A 49 -4.41 18.62 13.23
C LEU A 49 -3.00 18.26 12.73
N LEU A 50 -2.82 18.03 11.44
CA LEU A 50 -1.50 17.78 10.85
C LEU A 50 -0.51 18.89 11.17
N SER A 51 -0.93 20.16 11.07
CA SER A 51 -0.07 21.31 11.35
C SER A 51 0.32 21.45 12.82
N GLU A 52 -0.58 21.11 13.75
CA GLU A 52 -0.30 21.03 15.18
C GLU A 52 0.80 20.01 15.47
N HIS A 53 0.78 18.90 14.73
CA HIS A 53 1.80 17.85 14.78
C HIS A 53 2.95 18.06 13.78
N GLY A 54 3.18 19.28 13.29
CA GLY A 54 4.35 19.63 12.45
C GLY A 54 4.36 19.05 11.03
N LEU A 55 3.26 18.46 10.57
CA LEU A 55 3.07 17.93 9.22
C LEU A 55 2.37 18.95 8.32
N SER A 56 2.68 18.93 7.02
CA SER A 56 1.97 19.73 6.02
C SER A 56 1.45 18.87 4.88
N LEU A 57 0.28 19.22 4.34
CA LEU A 57 -0.39 18.46 3.29
C LEU A 57 -0.29 19.22 1.96
N ASP A 58 0.55 18.74 1.04
CA ASP A 58 0.76 19.32 -0.30
C ASP A 58 0.29 18.41 -1.43
N THR A 59 -0.75 17.63 -1.15
CA THR A 59 -1.29 16.66 -2.11
C THR A 59 -2.80 16.61 -2.02
N THR A 60 -3.43 16.11 -3.08
CA THR A 60 -4.87 15.88 -3.11
C THR A 60 -5.21 14.64 -2.29
N VAL A 61 -6.16 14.76 -1.37
CA VAL A 61 -6.62 13.63 -0.55
C VAL A 61 -7.78 12.93 -1.25
N PRO A 62 -7.71 11.61 -1.50
CA PRO A 62 -8.81 10.86 -2.10
C PRO A 62 -10.08 10.95 -1.25
N GLN A 63 -11.20 11.31 -1.87
CA GLN A 63 -12.51 11.32 -1.23
C GLN A 63 -13.14 9.91 -1.19
N SER A 64 -12.82 9.08 -2.18
CA SER A 64 -13.36 7.74 -2.27
C SER A 64 -12.50 6.75 -1.49
N HIS A 65 -13.20 5.90 -0.75
CA HIS A 65 -12.65 4.70 -0.14
C HIS A 65 -13.60 3.55 -0.51
N THR A 66 -13.05 2.38 -0.82
CA THR A 66 -13.82 1.25 -1.34
C THR A 66 -13.68 0.09 -0.38
N PRO A 67 -14.74 -0.69 -0.10
CA PRO A 67 -14.59 -1.91 0.67
C PRO A 67 -13.54 -2.85 0.05
N MET A 68 -12.61 -3.34 0.87
CA MET A 68 -11.51 -4.20 0.42
C MET A 68 -11.48 -5.51 1.19
N SER A 69 -10.96 -6.55 0.55
CA SER A 69 -10.72 -7.87 1.16
C SER A 69 -9.23 -8.03 1.45
N VAL A 70 -8.87 -8.90 2.40
CA VAL A 70 -7.47 -9.28 2.60
C VAL A 70 -7.00 -10.09 1.39
N LEU A 71 -5.75 -9.92 0.96
CA LEU A 71 -5.14 -10.78 -0.04
C LEU A 71 -4.35 -11.89 0.63
N LYS A 72 -4.42 -13.08 0.07
CA LYS A 72 -3.59 -14.24 0.39
C LYS A 72 -2.77 -14.58 -0.84
N GLY A 73 -1.47 -14.82 -0.67
CA GLY A 73 -0.59 -15.17 -1.77
C GLY A 73 0.79 -15.61 -1.28
N SER A 74 1.76 -15.66 -2.17
CA SER A 74 3.12 -16.07 -1.83
C SER A 74 4.14 -15.16 -2.48
N PHE A 75 5.27 -14.96 -1.82
CA PHE A 75 6.44 -14.40 -2.47
C PHE A 75 6.86 -15.28 -3.66
N ALA A 76 7.25 -14.65 -4.76
CA ALA A 76 7.60 -15.35 -5.99
C ALA A 76 8.90 -16.13 -5.80
N GLN A 77 8.95 -17.36 -6.29
CA GLN A 77 10.17 -18.16 -6.31
C GLN A 77 10.52 -18.57 -7.75
N PRO A 78 10.85 -17.60 -8.62
CA PRO A 78 11.29 -17.92 -9.98
C PRO A 78 12.60 -18.69 -9.93
N SER A 79 12.79 -19.62 -10.87
CA SER A 79 14.09 -20.30 -11.00
C SER A 79 15.14 -19.32 -11.52
N LEU A 80 16.42 -19.55 -11.17
CA LEU A 80 17.53 -18.75 -11.69
C LEU A 80 17.53 -18.72 -13.23
N ASN A 81 17.14 -19.82 -13.88
CA ASN A 81 16.95 -19.85 -15.35
C ASN A 81 15.91 -18.84 -15.85
N GLN A 82 14.77 -18.71 -15.16
CA GLN A 82 13.74 -17.73 -15.53
C GLN A 82 14.23 -16.29 -15.32
N LEU A 83 14.97 -16.05 -14.23
CA LEU A 83 15.57 -14.74 -13.95
C LEU A 83 16.62 -14.35 -14.99
N VAL A 84 17.49 -15.29 -15.36
CA VAL A 84 18.49 -15.10 -16.42
C VAL A 84 17.83 -14.83 -17.76
N ALA A 85 16.84 -15.63 -18.15
CA ALA A 85 16.13 -15.43 -19.42
C ALA A 85 15.44 -14.06 -19.52
N SER A 86 14.97 -13.52 -18.40
CA SER A 86 14.34 -12.19 -18.34
C SER A 86 15.39 -11.07 -18.37
N SER A 87 16.42 -11.18 -17.52
CA SER A 87 17.37 -10.09 -17.23
C SER A 87 18.52 -9.99 -18.24
N PHE A 88 18.87 -11.12 -18.87
CA PHE A 88 19.94 -11.27 -19.84
C PHE A 88 19.45 -12.06 -21.07
N PRO A 89 18.55 -11.48 -21.89
CA PRO A 89 18.03 -12.17 -23.06
C PRO A 89 19.15 -12.51 -24.04
N GLY A 90 19.30 -13.79 -24.39
CA GLY A 90 20.33 -14.28 -25.30
C GLY A 90 21.67 -14.64 -24.65
N ALA A 91 21.74 -14.72 -23.31
CA ALA A 91 22.93 -15.22 -22.62
C ALA A 91 23.27 -16.67 -23.03
N THR A 92 24.51 -16.89 -23.44
CA THR A 92 25.02 -18.22 -23.85
C THR A 92 25.98 -18.84 -22.83
N GLN A 93 26.60 -18.01 -21.98
CA GLN A 93 27.53 -18.45 -20.93
C GLN A 93 26.97 -18.05 -19.56
N VAL A 94 26.41 -19.03 -18.86
CA VAL A 94 25.77 -18.86 -17.56
C VAL A 94 26.28 -19.93 -16.63
N HIS A 95 26.87 -19.54 -15.51
CA HIS A 95 27.17 -20.43 -14.40
C HIS A 95 26.09 -20.25 -13.34
N ILE A 96 25.34 -21.32 -13.03
CA ILE A 96 24.24 -21.29 -12.07
C ILE A 96 24.66 -22.12 -10.86
N ASP A 97 24.72 -21.50 -9.69
CA ASP A 97 24.85 -22.19 -8.41
C ASP A 97 23.49 -22.16 -7.69
N THR A 98 22.75 -23.26 -7.83
CA THR A 98 21.44 -23.41 -7.17
C THR A 98 21.54 -23.51 -5.65
N THR A 99 22.72 -23.85 -5.12
CA THR A 99 22.95 -23.97 -3.67
C THR A 99 23.21 -22.60 -3.06
N ALA A 100 24.01 -21.78 -3.72
CA ALA A 100 24.25 -20.39 -3.33
C ALA A 100 23.11 -19.44 -3.72
N GLY A 101 22.22 -19.86 -4.63
CA GLY A 101 21.13 -19.01 -5.13
C GLY A 101 21.64 -17.90 -6.05
N ASP A 102 22.76 -18.13 -6.75
CA ASP A 102 23.39 -17.15 -7.62
C ASP A 102 23.55 -17.64 -9.07
N ALA A 103 23.58 -16.69 -10.00
CA ALA A 103 23.94 -16.93 -11.38
C ALA A 103 24.98 -15.90 -11.82
N LYS A 104 26.08 -16.37 -12.40
CA LYS A 104 27.19 -15.55 -12.86
C LYS A 104 27.30 -15.62 -14.38
N LEU A 105 27.39 -14.46 -14.99
CA LEU A 105 27.52 -14.26 -16.43
C LEU A 105 28.65 -13.25 -16.69
N PRO A 106 29.28 -13.26 -17.88
CA PRO A 106 30.22 -12.19 -18.26
C PRO A 106 29.58 -10.79 -18.25
N SER A 107 28.27 -10.72 -18.46
CA SER A 107 27.49 -9.47 -18.49
C SER A 107 27.00 -8.99 -17.12
N GLY A 108 27.10 -9.82 -16.07
CA GLY A 108 26.56 -9.48 -14.77
C GLY A 108 26.27 -10.68 -13.88
N THR A 109 25.67 -10.41 -12.73
CA THR A 109 25.29 -11.42 -11.74
C THR A 109 23.83 -11.29 -11.35
N ILE A 110 23.22 -12.41 -10.98
CA ILE A 110 21.93 -12.48 -10.31
C ILE A 110 22.15 -13.16 -8.97
N GLN A 111 21.57 -12.62 -7.91
CA GLN A 111 21.63 -13.20 -6.57
C GLN A 111 20.25 -13.15 -5.93
N ILE A 112 19.77 -14.29 -5.43
CA ILE A 112 18.59 -14.32 -4.56
C ILE A 112 19.02 -13.72 -3.21
N THR A 113 18.37 -12.63 -2.81
CA THR A 113 18.75 -11.87 -1.60
C THR A 113 17.91 -12.25 -0.40
N ASP A 114 16.63 -12.57 -0.65
CA ASP A 114 15.66 -12.96 0.38
C ASP A 114 14.50 -13.72 -0.27
N LEU A 115 13.55 -14.19 0.53
CA LEU A 115 12.31 -14.79 0.06
C LEU A 115 11.57 -13.81 -0.86
N GLY A 116 11.35 -14.19 -2.12
CA GLY A 116 10.65 -13.33 -3.08
C GLY A 116 11.50 -12.24 -3.72
N SER A 117 12.78 -12.13 -3.34
CA SER A 117 13.62 -10.99 -3.66
C SER A 117 14.95 -11.40 -4.26
N TRP A 118 15.37 -10.69 -5.31
CA TRP A 118 16.65 -10.91 -5.96
C TRP A 118 17.24 -9.60 -6.46
N SER A 119 18.56 -9.56 -6.58
CA SER A 119 19.30 -8.47 -7.18
C SER A 119 19.91 -8.91 -8.51
N VAL A 120 20.00 -7.98 -9.44
CA VAL A 120 20.68 -8.12 -10.72
C VAL A 120 21.69 -6.99 -10.84
N ASN A 121 22.96 -7.33 -10.99
CA ASN A 121 24.06 -6.38 -11.12
C ASN A 121 24.72 -6.54 -12.49
N TYR A 122 24.81 -5.45 -13.25
CA TYR A 122 25.41 -5.47 -14.58
C TYR A 122 26.90 -5.11 -14.50
N SER A 123 27.76 -5.94 -15.09
CA SER A 123 29.23 -5.71 -15.08
C SER A 123 29.64 -4.50 -15.92
N ALA A 124 28.88 -4.19 -16.96
CA ALA A 124 28.94 -2.94 -17.70
C ALA A 124 27.51 -2.37 -17.76
N PRO A 125 27.29 -1.07 -17.46
CA PRO A 125 25.97 -0.49 -17.51
C PRO A 125 25.33 -0.71 -18.88
N ILE A 126 24.12 -1.28 -18.89
CA ILE A 126 23.47 -1.63 -20.15
C ILE A 126 23.02 -0.35 -20.84
N LEU A 127 23.76 0.03 -21.88
CA LEU A 127 23.36 1.05 -22.86
C LEU A 127 22.25 0.48 -23.74
N ARG A 128 21.02 0.55 -23.27
CA ARG A 128 19.86 0.40 -24.17
C ARG A 128 19.26 1.77 -24.37
N ASN A 129 18.71 1.95 -25.57
CA ASN A 129 17.97 3.14 -25.97
C ASN A 129 16.63 3.21 -25.21
N TYR A 130 16.69 3.22 -23.88
CA TYR A 130 15.58 3.34 -22.96
C TYR A 130 15.07 4.77 -23.08
N LYS A 131 14.14 4.98 -24.00
CA LYS A 131 13.54 6.29 -24.24
C LYS A 131 12.69 6.72 -23.04
N THR A 132 12.25 5.76 -22.24
CA THR A 132 11.46 5.98 -21.03
C THR A 132 11.96 5.11 -19.87
N PRO A 133 11.82 5.56 -18.60
CA PRO A 133 12.11 4.73 -17.43
C PRO A 133 11.37 3.39 -17.43
N ASN A 134 10.17 3.34 -18.02
CA ASN A 134 9.36 2.12 -18.12
C ASN A 134 9.97 1.04 -19.02
N ASP A 135 10.88 1.40 -19.93
CA ASP A 135 11.51 0.41 -20.80
C ASP A 135 12.33 -0.62 -20.01
N ILE A 136 12.75 -0.29 -18.78
CA ILE A 136 13.45 -1.24 -17.92
C ILE A 136 12.56 -2.41 -17.50
N LEU A 137 11.25 -2.24 -17.44
CA LEU A 137 10.33 -3.32 -17.09
C LEU A 137 10.35 -4.47 -18.11
N LYS A 138 10.95 -4.28 -19.29
CA LYS A 138 11.13 -5.35 -20.29
C LYS A 138 12.17 -6.40 -19.90
N ILE A 139 13.10 -6.06 -19.01
CA ILE A 139 14.15 -6.98 -18.52
C ILE A 139 13.87 -7.49 -17.11
N VAL A 140 12.81 -6.97 -16.48
CA VAL A 140 12.34 -7.37 -15.15
C VAL A 140 11.44 -8.59 -15.30
N TRP A 141 11.58 -9.56 -14.40
CA TRP A 141 10.72 -10.74 -14.43
C TRP A 141 9.26 -10.34 -14.19
N LYS A 142 8.37 -10.68 -15.12
CA LYS A 142 6.97 -10.22 -15.14
C LYS A 142 6.83 -8.69 -14.98
N GLY A 143 7.76 -7.90 -15.54
CA GLY A 143 7.76 -6.44 -15.38
C GLY A 143 6.48 -5.73 -15.85
N SER A 144 5.66 -6.36 -16.71
CA SER A 144 4.33 -5.84 -17.08
C SER A 144 3.34 -5.72 -15.91
N GLN A 145 3.62 -6.36 -14.78
CA GLN A 145 2.81 -6.27 -13.57
C GLN A 145 3.18 -5.07 -12.68
N TYR A 146 4.21 -4.32 -13.05
CA TYR A 146 4.71 -3.20 -12.26
C TYR A 146 4.35 -1.88 -12.91
N VAL A 147 4.11 -0.87 -12.08
CA VAL A 147 3.83 0.51 -12.51
C VAL A 147 4.79 1.46 -11.80
N PRO A 148 5.20 2.57 -12.45
CA PRO A 148 6.13 3.52 -11.86
C PRO A 148 5.54 4.21 -10.64
N ASP A 149 6.33 4.31 -9.56
CA ASP A 149 6.03 5.09 -8.37
C ASP A 149 6.72 6.45 -8.46
N ASN A 150 6.08 7.40 -9.14
CA ASN A 150 6.66 8.72 -9.41
C ASN A 150 6.93 9.55 -8.14
N VAL A 151 6.33 9.18 -7.01
CA VAL A 151 6.49 9.91 -5.74
C VAL A 151 7.84 9.60 -5.10
N THR A 152 8.27 8.34 -5.15
CA THR A 152 9.52 7.88 -4.55
C THR A 152 10.67 7.75 -5.57
N SER A 153 10.36 7.81 -6.87
CA SER A 153 11.35 7.76 -7.95
C SER A 153 12.08 9.08 -8.16
N GLY A 154 13.26 9.00 -8.80
CA GLY A 154 14.05 10.15 -9.24
C GLY A 154 15.00 10.71 -8.18
N GLN A 155 15.06 10.09 -7.01
CA GLN A 155 16.04 10.42 -5.97
C GLN A 155 17.45 10.05 -6.44
N ALA A 156 18.41 10.95 -6.25
CA ALA A 156 19.81 10.65 -6.51
C ALA A 156 20.31 9.64 -5.48
N THR A 157 20.90 8.54 -5.92
CA THR A 157 21.42 7.50 -5.02
C THR A 157 22.73 7.92 -4.38
N ASP A 158 23.56 8.69 -5.09
CA ASP A 158 24.90 9.11 -4.68
C ASP A 158 25.46 10.25 -5.56
N LYS A 159 26.79 10.48 -5.48
CA LYS A 159 27.54 11.40 -6.34
C LYS A 159 27.87 10.83 -7.73
N SER A 160 27.53 9.58 -8.01
CA SER A 160 27.83 8.87 -9.27
C SER A 160 26.88 9.27 -10.40
N GLY A 161 25.87 10.10 -10.11
CA GLY A 161 24.89 10.58 -11.09
C GLY A 161 23.81 9.55 -11.43
N LEU A 162 23.78 8.41 -10.72
CA LEU A 162 22.70 7.43 -10.79
C LEU A 162 21.48 7.95 -10.02
N LYS A 163 20.30 7.60 -10.53
CA LYS A 163 19.01 7.89 -9.94
C LYS A 163 18.29 6.58 -9.64
N GLN A 164 17.55 6.58 -8.54
CA GLN A 164 16.69 5.48 -8.16
C GLN A 164 15.34 5.61 -8.87
N TYR A 165 14.91 4.58 -9.57
CA TYR A 165 13.56 4.48 -10.11
C TYR A 165 12.83 3.33 -9.41
N ASN A 166 11.67 3.64 -8.84
CA ASN A 166 10.88 2.69 -8.08
C ASN A 166 9.63 2.32 -8.88
N PHE A 167 9.34 1.04 -8.95
CA PHE A 167 8.13 0.50 -9.53
C PHE A 167 7.45 -0.41 -8.53
N ILE A 168 6.13 -0.46 -8.56
CA ILE A 168 5.34 -1.21 -7.58
C ILE A 168 4.43 -2.17 -8.32
N GLN A 169 4.37 -3.40 -7.83
CA GLN A 169 3.53 -4.42 -8.40
C GLN A 169 2.06 -4.04 -8.23
N LYS A 170 1.28 -4.20 -9.29
CA LYS A 170 -0.14 -3.93 -9.33
C LYS A 170 -0.92 -5.24 -9.26
N TYR A 171 -1.97 -5.24 -8.45
CA TYR A 171 -3.00 -6.27 -8.43
C TYR A 171 -4.36 -5.63 -8.68
N GLN A 172 -4.97 -5.98 -9.81
CA GLN A 172 -6.20 -5.35 -10.31
C GLN A 172 -6.05 -3.82 -10.44
N SER A 173 -6.70 -3.05 -9.57
CA SER A 173 -6.65 -1.58 -9.53
C SER A 173 -5.77 -1.02 -8.42
N TYR A 174 -5.21 -1.88 -7.56
CA TYR A 174 -4.46 -1.48 -6.36
C TYR A 174 -2.99 -1.89 -6.43
N LEU A 175 -2.17 -1.19 -5.67
CA LEU A 175 -0.73 -1.45 -5.58
C LEU A 175 -0.41 -2.37 -4.41
N ILE A 176 0.67 -3.14 -4.53
CA ILE A 176 1.22 -3.99 -3.46
C ILE A 176 2.57 -3.42 -3.06
N PHE A 177 2.59 -2.72 -1.94
CA PHE A 177 3.71 -1.86 -1.56
C PHE A 177 4.97 -2.63 -1.16
N ASP A 178 4.86 -3.90 -0.74
CA ASP A 178 6.02 -4.75 -0.43
C ASP A 178 6.66 -5.38 -1.68
N ALA A 179 5.97 -5.31 -2.83
CA ALA A 179 6.44 -5.92 -4.07
C ALA A 179 6.87 -4.80 -5.03
N SER A 180 8.16 -4.48 -4.99
CA SER A 180 8.73 -3.37 -5.75
C SER A 180 9.87 -3.81 -6.66
N VAL A 181 10.17 -2.97 -7.64
CA VAL A 181 11.41 -3.03 -8.41
C VAL A 181 12.11 -1.71 -8.18
N VAL A 182 13.31 -1.78 -7.63
CA VAL A 182 14.18 -0.64 -7.35
C VAL A 182 15.32 -0.70 -8.33
N VAL A 183 15.46 0.35 -9.13
CA VAL A 183 16.39 0.41 -10.25
C VAL A 183 17.39 1.52 -10.01
N GLU A 184 18.67 1.21 -10.18
CA GLU A 184 19.71 2.22 -10.21
C GLU A 184 20.13 2.46 -11.66
N ALA A 185 19.75 3.63 -12.18
CA ALA A 185 19.98 3.98 -13.58
C ALA A 185 20.28 5.47 -13.74
N ASN A 186 21.00 5.83 -14.80
CA ASN A 186 21.10 7.22 -15.25
C ASN A 186 20.26 7.40 -16.54
N SER A 187 20.44 8.53 -17.23
CA SER A 187 19.70 8.86 -18.46
C SER A 187 19.93 7.91 -19.64
N SER A 188 20.97 7.07 -19.63
CA SER A 188 21.34 6.22 -20.76
C SER A 188 21.71 4.79 -20.39
N SER A 189 21.89 4.47 -19.11
CA SER A 189 22.29 3.14 -18.66
C SER A 189 21.68 2.71 -17.34
N VAL A 190 21.54 1.40 -17.20
CA VAL A 190 21.09 0.72 -15.98
C VAL A 190 22.30 0.00 -15.37
N ALA A 191 22.57 0.24 -14.10
CA ALA A 191 23.68 -0.38 -13.36
C ALA A 191 23.22 -1.64 -12.62
N SER A 192 22.09 -1.55 -11.92
CA SER A 192 21.55 -2.63 -11.12
C SER A 192 20.03 -2.50 -11.00
N PHE A 193 19.37 -3.60 -10.63
CA PHE A 193 18.05 -3.52 -10.05
C PHE A 193 17.85 -4.60 -8.99
N GLN A 194 17.03 -4.28 -8.00
CA GLN A 194 16.48 -5.22 -7.04
C GLN A 194 14.99 -5.39 -7.32
N GLN A 195 14.51 -6.62 -7.26
CA GLN A 195 13.11 -6.93 -7.47
C GLN A 195 12.59 -7.81 -6.34
N THR A 196 11.45 -7.41 -5.79
CA THR A 196 10.60 -8.23 -4.93
C THR A 196 9.27 -8.46 -5.63
N ALA A 197 8.83 -9.72 -5.68
CA ALA A 197 7.62 -10.09 -6.40
C ALA A 197 6.71 -10.99 -5.57
N VAL A 198 5.41 -10.85 -5.80
CA VAL A 198 4.36 -11.68 -5.20
C VAL A 198 3.53 -12.36 -6.28
N THR A 199 3.04 -13.56 -5.97
CA THR A 199 2.29 -14.42 -6.89
C THR A 199 1.16 -15.13 -6.16
N ASN A 200 0.28 -15.80 -6.92
CA ASN A 200 -0.84 -16.58 -6.39
C ASN A 200 -1.78 -15.77 -5.49
N LEU A 201 -1.94 -14.48 -5.80
CA LEU A 201 -2.78 -13.57 -5.04
C LEU A 201 -4.26 -13.90 -5.25
N GLN A 202 -4.97 -14.06 -4.14
CA GLN A 202 -6.40 -14.32 -4.08
C GLN A 202 -7.00 -13.52 -2.93
N THR A 203 -8.23 -13.02 -3.11
CA THR A 203 -8.97 -12.38 -2.03
C THR A 203 -9.46 -13.42 -1.03
N VAL A 204 -9.33 -13.14 0.26
CA VAL A 204 -9.80 -13.98 1.36
C VAL A 204 -10.81 -13.22 2.20
N GLY A 205 -11.93 -13.89 2.47
CA GLY A 205 -13.05 -13.32 3.21
C GLY A 205 -13.87 -12.34 2.37
N ASN A 206 -14.83 -11.70 3.04
CA ASN A 206 -15.68 -10.69 2.45
C ASN A 206 -15.00 -9.32 2.50
N ALA A 207 -15.31 -8.47 1.52
CA ALA A 207 -14.88 -7.09 1.51
C ALA A 207 -15.41 -6.36 2.75
N LYS A 208 -14.52 -5.71 3.49
CA LYS A 208 -14.84 -4.89 4.66
C LYS A 208 -14.71 -3.41 4.31
N PRO A 209 -15.52 -2.53 4.90
CA PRO A 209 -15.36 -1.10 4.71
C PRO A 209 -13.96 -0.66 5.19
N THR A 210 -13.34 0.23 4.44
CA THR A 210 -12.07 0.86 4.81
C THR A 210 -12.34 2.25 5.38
N ILE A 211 -11.46 2.73 6.26
CA ILE A 211 -11.44 4.12 6.73
C ILE A 211 -11.15 5.07 5.56
N SER A 212 -11.53 6.34 5.70
CA SER A 212 -11.25 7.35 4.70
C SER A 212 -9.76 7.74 4.71
N ALA A 213 -9.32 8.42 3.65
CA ALA A 213 -7.97 8.96 3.60
C ALA A 213 -7.75 10.07 4.66
N LEU A 214 -8.80 10.79 5.07
CA LEU A 214 -8.72 11.77 6.15
C LEU A 214 -8.52 11.09 7.51
N ASP A 215 -9.30 10.06 7.82
CA ASP A 215 -9.14 9.28 9.06
C ASP A 215 -7.73 8.67 9.17
N ALA A 216 -7.16 8.25 8.03
CA ALA A 216 -5.79 7.73 7.98
C ALA A 216 -4.75 8.84 8.27
N LEU A 217 -4.97 10.06 7.78
CA LEU A 217 -4.11 11.21 8.07
C LEU A 217 -4.22 11.63 9.54
N ASP A 218 -5.43 11.63 10.10
CA ASP A 218 -5.66 11.91 11.52
C ASP A 218 -4.99 10.84 12.40
N SER A 219 -5.10 9.57 12.01
CA SER A 219 -4.41 8.46 12.69
C SER A 219 -2.88 8.64 12.66
N LEU A 220 -2.34 9.04 11.50
CA LEU A 220 -0.92 9.36 11.37
C LEU A 220 -0.52 10.52 12.30
N ALA A 221 -1.26 11.64 12.27
CA ALA A 221 -0.99 12.81 13.10
C ALA A 221 -0.90 12.44 14.59
N ASN A 222 -1.88 11.68 15.08
CA ASN A 222 -1.94 11.20 16.46
C ASN A 222 -0.80 10.23 16.82
N SER A 223 -0.27 9.49 15.85
CA SER A 223 0.82 8.52 16.07
C SER A 223 2.22 9.15 16.04
N VAL A 224 2.41 10.26 15.31
CA VAL A 224 3.73 10.88 15.11
C VAL A 224 4.31 11.40 16.42
N ASP A 225 3.47 11.92 17.31
CA ASP A 225 3.87 12.34 18.66
C ASP A 225 4.47 11.20 19.50
N GLN A 226 4.03 9.96 19.25
CA GLN A 226 4.47 8.76 19.97
C GLN A 226 5.74 8.14 19.36
N MET A 227 6.11 8.48 18.11
CA MET A 227 7.13 7.77 17.31
C MET A 227 8.49 8.52 17.12
N MET A 228 8.68 9.70 17.73
CA MET A 228 9.94 10.48 17.89
C MET A 228 10.27 11.65 16.93
N ALA A 229 10.76 12.73 17.57
CA ALA A 229 11.85 13.69 17.28
C ALA A 229 11.95 14.48 15.95
N ASN A 230 11.20 14.16 14.89
CA ASN A 230 11.17 15.05 13.73
C ASN A 230 9.83 14.97 12.98
N PRO A 231 8.76 15.57 13.54
CA PRO A 231 7.44 15.63 12.90
C PRO A 231 7.42 16.39 11.57
N GLY A 232 8.50 17.10 11.23
CA GLY A 232 8.62 17.97 10.05
C GLY A 232 8.62 17.21 8.73
N GLY A 233 7.45 16.75 8.30
CA GLY A 233 7.24 16.03 7.04
C GLY A 233 6.19 16.71 6.19
N GLN A 234 6.59 17.13 4.98
CA GLN A 234 5.63 17.45 3.93
C GLN A 234 5.09 16.13 3.38
N ILE A 235 3.76 15.94 3.46
CA ILE A 235 3.03 14.81 2.88
C ILE A 235 2.91 15.06 1.38
N LEU A 236 3.55 14.18 0.61
CA LEU A 236 3.65 14.25 -0.84
C LEU A 236 2.56 13.42 -1.52
N SER A 237 2.13 12.32 -0.89
CA SER A 237 1.12 11.44 -1.48
C SER A 237 0.41 10.59 -0.42
N ILE A 238 -0.85 10.27 -0.68
CA ILE A 238 -1.64 9.30 0.06
C ILE A 238 -2.36 8.37 -0.92
N GLN A 239 -2.19 7.06 -0.77
CA GLN A 239 -2.71 6.06 -1.72
C GLN A 239 -3.17 4.78 -1.02
N LEU A 240 -4.31 4.25 -1.45
CA LEU A 240 -4.84 2.97 -0.97
C LEU A 240 -4.21 1.81 -1.74
N GLY A 241 -3.76 0.79 -1.02
CA GLY A 241 -3.18 -0.42 -1.60
C GLY A 241 -3.06 -1.53 -0.57
N TYR A 242 -2.09 -2.40 -0.77
CA TYR A 242 -1.87 -3.59 0.03
C TYR A 242 -0.44 -3.62 0.58
N ALA A 243 -0.30 -3.94 1.85
CA ALA A 243 0.99 -4.24 2.47
C ALA A 243 0.82 -5.38 3.48
N GLN A 244 1.89 -6.11 3.78
CA GLN A 244 1.93 -7.03 4.89
C GLN A 244 1.79 -6.26 6.20
N LYS A 245 1.17 -6.88 7.20
CA LYS A 245 1.09 -6.29 8.53
C LYS A 245 2.51 -6.25 9.10
N VAL A 246 3.13 -5.07 9.12
CA VAL A 246 4.35 -4.82 9.90
C VAL A 246 3.93 -4.42 11.29
N ALA A 247 3.78 -5.36 12.23
CA ALA A 247 3.91 -5.11 13.68
C ALA A 247 3.65 -6.37 14.51
N GLY A 248 4.65 -6.72 15.35
CA GLY A 248 4.47 -7.40 16.63
C GLY A 248 4.05 -8.88 16.60
N ASP A 249 4.94 -9.73 17.11
CA ASP A 249 4.64 -11.07 17.64
C ASP A 249 4.38 -12.25 16.71
N THR A 250 4.84 -12.22 15.47
CA THR A 250 5.33 -13.46 14.84
C THR A 250 6.19 -13.09 13.64
N ALA A 251 7.47 -13.44 13.72
CA ALA A 251 8.31 -13.48 12.54
C ALA A 251 7.59 -14.30 11.46
N PRO A 252 7.72 -13.95 10.17
CA PRO A 252 7.24 -14.81 9.10
C PRO A 252 7.75 -16.22 9.38
N ASP A 253 6.84 -17.20 9.44
CA ASP A 253 7.21 -18.59 9.65
C ASP A 253 8.06 -19.04 8.46
N THR A 254 9.38 -18.96 8.62
CA THR A 254 10.36 -19.32 7.60
C THR A 254 10.43 -20.83 7.37
N SER A 255 9.69 -21.64 8.15
CA SER A 255 9.65 -23.09 8.02
C SER A 255 8.56 -23.58 7.04
N ASN A 256 7.67 -22.70 6.60
CA ASN A 256 6.62 -23.03 5.65
C ASN A 256 6.49 -21.90 4.61
N PRO A 257 6.61 -22.16 3.29
CA PRO A 257 6.28 -21.17 2.24
C PRO A 257 4.77 -20.83 2.20
N SER A 258 4.08 -21.06 3.31
CA SER A 258 2.67 -20.89 3.58
C SER A 258 2.24 -19.47 3.29
N ALA A 259 1.18 -19.41 2.50
CA ALA A 259 0.40 -18.23 2.18
C ALA A 259 0.55 -17.05 3.16
N ASN A 260 1.15 -15.97 2.65
CA ASN A 260 1.23 -14.67 3.29
C ASN A 260 -0.07 -13.90 3.09
N TYR A 261 -0.32 -12.96 4.01
CA TYR A 261 -1.48 -12.10 3.98
C TYR A 261 -1.06 -10.64 3.78
N TRP A 262 -1.71 -9.97 2.83
CA TRP A 262 -1.59 -8.53 2.63
C TRP A 262 -2.90 -7.86 3.00
N PHE A 263 -2.80 -6.88 3.88
CA PHE A 263 -3.92 -6.11 4.37
C PHE A 263 -4.05 -4.81 3.57
N PRO A 264 -5.28 -4.33 3.35
CA PRO A 264 -5.50 -2.99 2.86
C PRO A 264 -4.84 -1.94 3.76
N VAL A 265 -4.05 -1.06 3.18
CA VAL A 265 -3.37 0.04 3.87
C VAL A 265 -3.42 1.33 3.06
N TRP A 266 -3.44 2.45 3.77
CA TRP A 266 -3.12 3.75 3.23
C TRP A 266 -1.61 3.98 3.33
N ARG A 267 -0.94 4.07 2.18
CA ARG A 267 0.45 4.50 2.10
C ARG A 267 0.50 6.02 2.08
N ILE A 268 1.18 6.60 3.06
CA ILE A 268 1.40 8.04 3.17
C ILE A 268 2.88 8.31 2.99
N VAL A 269 3.25 8.95 1.88
CA VAL A 269 4.63 9.29 1.55
C VAL A 269 4.91 10.71 2.02
N THR A 270 5.92 10.86 2.87
CA THR A 270 6.46 12.17 3.25
C THR A 270 7.84 12.38 2.63
N LYS A 271 8.39 13.60 2.73
CA LYS A 271 9.75 13.91 2.27
C LYS A 271 10.85 13.05 2.92
N GLY A 272 10.61 12.49 4.12
CA GLY A 272 11.61 11.71 4.85
C GLY A 272 11.28 10.22 5.02
N THR A 273 10.00 9.88 5.15
CA THR A 273 9.55 8.54 5.55
C THR A 273 8.25 8.16 4.83
N VAL A 274 8.06 6.86 4.58
CA VAL A 274 6.80 6.29 4.13
C VAL A 274 6.10 5.65 5.32
N TYR A 275 4.86 6.02 5.57
CA TYR A 275 4.01 5.44 6.62
C TYR A 275 2.93 4.57 5.99
N PHE A 276 2.56 3.50 6.70
CA PHE A 276 1.43 2.65 6.32
C PHE A 276 0.39 2.67 7.44
N VAL A 277 -0.82 3.10 7.11
CA VAL A 277 -1.94 3.11 8.04
C VAL A 277 -2.88 1.97 7.64
N ASN A 278 -3.18 1.06 8.56
CA ASN A 278 -4.11 -0.03 8.33
C ASN A 278 -5.48 0.53 7.92
N ALA A 279 -5.96 0.17 6.73
CA ALA A 279 -7.18 0.75 6.20
C ALA A 279 -8.45 0.21 6.88
N PHE A 280 -8.36 -0.81 7.73
CA PHE A 280 -9.47 -1.30 8.55
C PHE A 280 -9.49 -0.71 9.97
N THR A 281 -8.32 -0.45 10.56
CA THR A 281 -8.21 -0.09 11.99
C THR A 281 -7.67 1.31 12.27
N GLY A 282 -7.01 1.95 11.30
CA GLY A 282 -6.27 3.20 11.53
C GLY A 282 -4.91 3.01 12.22
N GLU A 283 -4.51 1.77 12.53
CA GLU A 283 -3.21 1.49 13.15
C GLU A 283 -2.06 1.91 12.22
N VAL A 284 -1.14 2.74 12.73
CA VAL A 284 -0.02 3.29 11.97
C VAL A 284 1.23 2.44 12.17
N ASN A 285 1.86 2.05 11.08
CA ASN A 285 3.11 1.31 11.06
C ASN A 285 4.14 2.03 10.19
N VAL A 286 5.39 1.96 10.62
CA VAL A 286 6.55 2.35 9.82
C VAL A 286 7.18 1.07 9.29
N PRO A 287 7.49 0.95 7.98
CA PRO A 287 8.26 -0.19 7.49
C PRO A 287 9.58 -0.26 8.26
N LEU A 288 9.91 -1.45 8.78
CA LEU A 288 11.22 -1.71 9.37
C LEU A 288 12.29 -1.49 8.29
N LYS A 289 13.30 -0.67 8.59
CA LYS A 289 14.46 -0.44 7.72
C LYS A 289 15.36 -1.66 7.64
#